data_AF-A0A6P4XV48-F1
#
_entry.id   AF-A0A6P4XV48-F1
#
_cell.length_a   1.000
_cell.length_b   1.000
_cell.length_c   1.000
_cell.angle_alpha   90.00
_cell.angle_beta   90.00
_cell.angle_gamma   90.00
#
_symmetry.space_group_name_H-M   'P 1'
#
loop_
_entity.id
_entity.type
_entity.pdbx_description
1 polymer ?
#
loop_
_entity_poly.entity_id
_entity_poly.type
_entity_poly.pdbx_seq_one_letter_code
_entity_poly.pdbx_strand_id
1 'polypeptide(L)'
;MDHQAPMQGTDMTRTRVLNRLAAEVGSWQWKRIAREIGLTDAEIDAIEEFAPTNLHEKAYQTFHHWKMKKGNCATLDVLAGHLRAINMAALADKLEDLRNQNDDFPDLK
;
A
#
# COMPACT_ATOMS: atom_id res chain seq x y z
N MET A 1 -27.42 25.10 6.05
CA MET A 1 -27.24 23.84 6.81
C MET A 1 -26.00 23.19 6.24
N ASP A 2 -24.89 23.80 6.64
CA ASP A 2 -23.58 23.64 6.07
C ASP A 2 -22.91 22.49 6.82
N HIS A 3 -22.79 21.33 6.16
CA HIS A 3 -21.96 20.23 6.62
C HIS A 3 -20.90 19.97 5.55
N GLN A 4 -19.96 20.90 5.49
CA GLN A 4 -18.65 20.69 4.90
C GLN A 4 -17.98 19.53 5.66
N ALA A 5 -17.77 18.39 5.00
CA ALA A 5 -16.83 17.38 5.45
C ALA A 5 -15.49 17.60 4.71
N PRO A 6 -14.48 18.24 5.33
CA PRO A 6 -13.13 18.14 4.81
C PRO A 6 -12.61 16.75 5.19
N MET A 7 -12.17 15.89 4.27
CA MET A 7 -11.15 14.83 4.49
C MET A 7 -11.05 13.88 3.28
N GLN A 8 -10.59 14.33 2.10
CA GLN A 8 -10.21 13.39 1.02
C GLN A 8 -8.84 13.67 0.37
N GLY A 9 -8.08 14.68 0.81
CA GLY A 9 -6.73 14.95 0.27
C GLY A 9 -5.69 13.90 0.67
N THR A 10 -5.70 13.43 1.91
CA THR A 10 -4.66 12.52 2.43
C THR A 10 -4.87 11.05 2.07
N ASP A 11 -6.10 10.63 1.78
CA ASP A 11 -6.40 9.28 1.32
C ASP A 11 -6.01 9.09 -0.15
N MET A 12 -6.31 10.08 -1.00
CA MET A 12 -6.02 10.05 -2.44
C MET A 12 -4.51 10.02 -2.72
N THR A 13 -3.72 10.80 -1.98
CA THR A 13 -2.25 10.82 -2.09
C THR A 13 -1.62 9.50 -1.67
N ARG A 14 -2.07 8.93 -0.54
CA ARG A 14 -1.59 7.62 -0.07
C ARG A 14 -1.99 6.50 -1.01
N THR A 15 -3.19 6.55 -1.55
CA THR A 15 -3.69 5.60 -2.55
C THR A 15 -2.87 5.64 -3.84
N ARG A 16 -2.40 6.82 -4.27
CA ARG A 16 -1.50 6.95 -5.42
C ARG A 16 -0.13 6.31 -5.19
N VAL A 17 0.44 6.48 -3.99
CA VAL A 17 1.72 5.84 -3.63
C VAL A 17 1.60 4.32 -3.64
N LEU A 18 0.57 3.76 -2.99
CA LEU A 18 0.33 2.32 -2.98
C LEU A 18 0.07 1.76 -4.39
N ASN A 19 -0.68 2.50 -5.20
CA ASN A 19 -0.97 2.11 -6.59
C ASN A 19 0.30 2.08 -7.45
N ARG A 20 1.21 3.04 -7.27
CA ARG A 20 2.51 3.05 -7.97
C ARG A 20 3.44 1.95 -7.46
N LEU A 21 3.46 1.70 -6.15
CA LEU A 21 4.24 0.60 -5.58
C LEU A 21 3.74 -0.75 -6.07
N ALA A 22 2.42 -0.94 -6.18
CA ALA A 22 1.80 -2.17 -6.66
C ALA A 22 2.24 -2.55 -8.09
N ALA A 23 2.53 -1.57 -8.94
CA ALA A 23 3.07 -1.80 -10.29
C ALA A 23 4.48 -2.41 -10.29
N GLU A 24 5.26 -2.18 -9.22
CA GLU A 24 6.63 -2.69 -9.07
C GLU A 24 6.67 -4.09 -8.43
N VAL A 25 5.53 -4.55 -7.88
CA VAL A 25 5.45 -5.84 -7.17
C VAL A 25 5.24 -6.99 -8.16
N GLY A 26 6.12 -7.98 -8.10
CA GLY A 26 6.03 -9.19 -8.92
C GLY A 26 4.98 -10.22 -8.46
N SER A 27 4.59 -11.12 -9.36
CA SER A 27 3.54 -12.15 -9.16
C SER A 27 3.76 -13.09 -7.99
N TRP A 28 5.01 -13.32 -7.61
CA TRP A 28 5.40 -14.16 -6.48
C TRP A 28 5.71 -13.33 -5.22
N GLN A 29 5.93 -12.03 -5.38
CA GLN A 29 6.32 -11.13 -4.31
C GLN A 29 5.12 -10.67 -3.49
N TRP A 30 3.98 -10.36 -4.14
CA TRP A 30 2.80 -9.84 -3.44
C TRP A 30 2.28 -10.79 -2.35
N LYS A 31 2.28 -12.12 -2.58
CA LYS A 31 1.90 -13.12 -1.56
C LYS A 31 2.84 -13.11 -0.36
N ARG A 32 4.15 -12.94 -0.62
CA ARG A 32 5.17 -12.89 0.43
C ARG A 32 5.06 -11.59 1.24
N ILE A 33 4.81 -10.47 0.56
CA ILE A 33 4.50 -9.19 1.18
C ILE A 33 3.24 -9.30 2.06
N ALA A 34 2.16 -9.89 1.54
CA ALA A 34 0.90 -10.05 2.25
C ALA A 34 1.09 -10.80 3.58
N ARG A 35 1.82 -11.92 3.57
CA ARG A 35 2.12 -12.68 4.79
C ARG A 35 2.96 -11.86 5.78
N GLU A 36 3.98 -11.15 5.29
CA GLU A 36 4.87 -10.34 6.12
C GLU A 36 4.13 -9.19 6.81
N ILE A 37 3.25 -8.50 6.09
CA ILE A 37 2.50 -7.36 6.63
C ILE A 37 1.33 -7.81 7.53
N GLY A 38 1.06 -9.11 7.63
CA GLY A 38 0.10 -9.71 8.56
C GLY A 38 -1.29 -10.00 7.98
N LEU A 39 -1.40 -10.21 6.67
CA LEU A 39 -2.60 -10.82 6.07
C LEU A 39 -2.59 -12.33 6.33
N THR A 40 -3.77 -12.87 6.56
CA THR A 40 -4.00 -14.32 6.69
C THR A 40 -3.99 -14.98 5.31
N ASP A 41 -3.69 -16.28 5.25
CA ASP A 41 -3.74 -17.03 3.98
C ASP A 41 -5.14 -16.96 3.32
N ALA A 42 -6.21 -16.87 4.12
CA ALA A 42 -7.58 -16.67 3.61
C ALA A 42 -7.76 -15.30 2.93
N GLU A 43 -7.17 -14.22 3.47
CA GLU A 43 -7.19 -12.91 2.82
C GLU A 43 -6.38 -12.92 1.53
N ILE A 44 -5.26 -13.64 1.50
CA ILE A 44 -4.41 -13.79 0.31
C ILE A 44 -5.13 -14.57 -0.79
N ASP A 45 -5.82 -15.64 -0.43
CA ASP A 45 -6.62 -16.46 -1.35
C ASP A 45 -7.78 -15.63 -1.93
N ALA A 46 -8.51 -14.89 -1.10
CA ALA A 46 -9.56 -13.99 -1.55
C ALA A 46 -9.05 -12.93 -2.55
N ILE A 47 -7.85 -12.38 -2.33
CA ILE A 47 -7.22 -11.43 -3.27
C ILE A 47 -6.84 -12.13 -4.59
N GLU A 48 -6.36 -13.37 -4.52
CA GLU A 48 -6.04 -14.16 -5.71
C GLU A 48 -7.27 -14.48 -6.54
N GLU A 49 -8.37 -14.87 -5.89
CA GLU A 49 -9.67 -15.14 -6.51
C GLU A 49 -10.30 -13.87 -7.08
N PHE A 50 -10.14 -12.73 -6.41
CA PHE A 50 -10.72 -11.45 -6.84
C PHE A 50 -10.09 -10.93 -8.14
N ALA A 51 -8.77 -11.06 -8.30
CA ALA A 51 -8.05 -10.45 -9.42
C ALA A 51 -7.07 -11.42 -10.11
N PRO A 52 -7.50 -12.56 -10.66
CA PRO A 52 -6.62 -13.67 -11.06
C PRO A 52 -5.54 -13.28 -12.07
N THR A 53 -5.87 -12.41 -13.04
CA THR A 53 -4.98 -11.95 -14.12
C THR A 53 -4.26 -10.63 -13.82
N ASN A 54 -4.78 -9.83 -12.88
CA ASN A 54 -4.32 -8.48 -12.63
C ASN A 54 -3.40 -8.43 -11.43
N LEU A 55 -2.10 -8.68 -11.66
CA LEU A 55 -1.08 -8.60 -10.62
C LEU A 55 -1.09 -7.25 -9.89
N HIS A 56 -1.19 -6.17 -10.66
CA HIS A 56 -1.28 -4.81 -10.12
C HIS A 56 -2.40 -4.71 -9.09
N GLU A 57 -3.59 -5.21 -9.45
CA GLU A 57 -4.76 -5.18 -8.57
C GLU A 57 -4.55 -6.07 -7.34
N LYS A 58 -3.96 -7.26 -7.49
CA LYS A 58 -3.62 -8.14 -6.35
C LYS A 58 -2.68 -7.43 -5.35
N ALA A 59 -1.64 -6.79 -5.87
CA ALA A 59 -0.69 -6.05 -5.05
C ALA A 59 -1.34 -4.84 -4.38
N TYR A 60 -2.17 -4.08 -5.11
CA TYR A 60 -2.90 -2.95 -4.55
C TYR A 60 -3.86 -3.39 -3.44
N GLN A 61 -4.67 -4.42 -3.69
CA GLN A 61 -5.58 -5.01 -2.70
C GLN A 61 -4.84 -5.49 -1.45
N THR A 62 -3.65 -6.08 -1.61
CA THR A 62 -2.80 -6.51 -0.49
C THR A 62 -2.47 -5.34 0.44
N PHE A 63 -1.97 -4.23 -0.13
CA PHE A 63 -1.64 -3.05 0.65
C PHE A 63 -2.88 -2.36 1.23
N HIS A 64 -3.98 -2.36 0.48
CA HIS A 64 -5.25 -1.79 0.90
C HIS A 64 -5.84 -2.54 2.11
N HIS A 65 -5.87 -3.88 2.06
CA HIS A 65 -6.30 -4.73 3.16
C HIS A 65 -5.45 -4.54 4.41
N TRP A 66 -4.12 -4.51 4.24
CA TRP A 66 -3.22 -4.22 5.35
C TRP A 66 -3.50 -2.86 6.01
N LYS A 67 -3.72 -1.82 5.19
CA LYS A 67 -4.07 -0.49 5.68
C LYS A 67 -5.40 -0.50 6.44
N MET A 68 -6.42 -1.18 5.91
CA MET A 68 -7.72 -1.31 6.58
C MET A 68 -7.55 -2.02 7.93
N LYS A 69 -6.71 -3.05 8.01
CA LYS A 69 -6.43 -3.82 9.23
C LYS A 69 -5.67 -3.04 10.29
N LYS A 70 -4.68 -2.24 9.89
CA LYS A 70 -3.83 -1.43 10.80
C LYS A 70 -4.35 -0.02 11.05
N GLY A 71 -5.29 0.47 10.24
CA GLY A 71 -5.90 1.80 10.37
C GLY A 71 -4.86 2.92 10.38
N ASN A 72 -4.92 3.80 11.39
CA ASN A 72 -3.97 4.91 11.56
C ASN A 72 -2.52 4.47 11.81
N CYS A 73 -2.27 3.21 12.18
CA CYS A 73 -0.91 2.67 12.35
C CYS A 73 -0.28 2.21 11.03
N ALA A 74 -1.05 2.19 9.93
CA ALA A 74 -0.60 1.78 8.61
C ALA A 74 0.20 2.89 7.91
N THR A 75 1.37 3.23 8.45
CA THR A 75 2.25 4.25 7.85
C THR A 75 3.14 3.64 6.77
N LEU A 76 3.51 4.43 5.76
CA LEU A 76 4.45 3.99 4.71
C LEU A 76 5.79 3.53 5.30
N ASP A 77 6.17 4.08 6.46
CA ASP A 77 7.38 3.69 7.18
C ASP A 77 7.31 2.26 7.72
N VAL A 78 6.18 1.87 8.32
CA VAL A 78 5.93 0.49 8.76
C VAL A 78 5.94 -0.46 7.57
N LEU A 79 5.34 -0.05 6.44
CA LEU A 79 5.37 -0.83 5.21
C LEU A 79 6.79 -1.01 4.67
N ALA A 80 7.60 0.05 4.64
CA ALA A 80 9.01 0.00 4.25
C ALA A 80 9.81 -0.94 5.17
N GLY A 81 9.55 -0.91 6.47
CA GLY A 81 10.15 -1.82 7.45
C GLY A 81 9.86 -3.29 7.14
N HIS A 82 8.60 -3.63 6.87
CA HIS A 82 8.21 -4.98 6.46
C HIS A 82 8.88 -5.41 5.14
N LEU A 83 8.91 -4.53 4.14
CA LEU A 83 9.59 -4.81 2.86
C LEU A 83 11.09 -5.11 3.07
N ARG A 84 11.77 -4.34 3.92
CA ARG A 84 13.18 -4.60 4.27
C ARG A 84 13.36 -5.94 4.99
N ALA A 85 12.42 -6.32 5.85
CA ALA A 85 12.47 -7.60 6.58
C ALA A 85 12.43 -8.83 5.64
N ILE A 86 11.68 -8.76 4.54
CA ILE A 86 11.63 -9.83 3.53
C ILE A 86 12.67 -9.72 2.42
N ASN A 87 13.72 -8.92 2.61
CA ASN A 87 14.79 -8.68 1.65
C ASN A 87 14.34 -7.91 0.38
N MET A 88 13.24 -7.15 0.47
CA MET A 88 12.73 -6.29 -0.61
C MET A 88 13.14 -4.84 -0.39
N ALA A 89 14.42 -4.61 -0.09
CA ALA A 89 14.96 -3.27 0.16
C ALA A 89 14.77 -2.33 -1.04
N ALA A 90 14.82 -2.85 -2.29
CA ALA A 90 14.57 -2.06 -3.49
C ALA A 90 13.13 -1.53 -3.56
N LEU A 91 12.13 -2.32 -3.14
CA LEU A 91 10.73 -1.86 -3.07
C LEU A 91 10.55 -0.85 -1.93
N ALA A 92 11.25 -1.04 -0.81
CA ALA A 92 11.24 -0.07 0.29
C ALA A 92 11.82 1.28 -0.14
N ASP A 93 12.97 1.27 -0.82
CA ASP A 93 13.60 2.49 -1.35
C ASP A 93 12.68 3.21 -2.34
N LYS A 94 12.05 2.46 -3.25
CA LYS A 94 11.05 3.01 -4.18
C LYS A 94 9.84 3.62 -3.46
N LEU A 95 9.37 2.98 -2.38
CA LEU A 95 8.27 3.50 -1.57
C LEU A 95 8.64 4.83 -0.90
N GLU A 96 9.88 4.95 -0.40
CA GLU A 96 10.39 6.18 0.21
C GLU A 96 10.56 7.31 -0.81
N ASP A 97 11.03 6.98 -2.02
CA ASP A 97 11.11 7.92 -3.15
C ASP A 97 9.70 8.41 -3.57
N LEU A 98 8.73 7.50 -3.70
CA LEU A 98 7.34 7.85 -4.00
C LEU A 98 6.68 8.70 -2.91
N ARG A 99 7.03 8.47 -1.65
CA ARG A 99 6.64 9.32 -0.51
C ARG A 99 7.22 10.73 -0.69
N ASN A 100 8.53 10.82 -0.92
CA ASN A 100 9.23 12.11 -1.03
C ASN A 100 8.74 12.93 -2.24
N GLN A 101 8.39 12.27 -3.35
CA GLN A 101 7.78 12.92 -4.52
C GLN A 101 6.35 13.45 -4.25
N ASN A 102 5.64 12.92 -3.25
CA ASN A 102 4.32 13.43 -2.86
C ASN A 102 4.39 14.56 -1.82
N ASP A 103 5.51 14.74 -1.14
CA ASP A 103 5.75 15.87 -0.21
C ASP A 103 5.97 17.21 -0.96
N ASP A 104 6.17 17.17 -2.28
CA ASP A 104 6.33 18.36 -3.15
C ASP A 104 5.04 19.19 -3.30
N PHE A 105 3.89 18.65 -2.89
CA PHE A 105 2.65 19.43 -2.72
C PHE A 105 2.32 19.51 -1.22
N PRO A 106 2.92 20.46 -0.47
CA PRO A 106 2.46 20.73 0.87
C PRO A 106 0.99 21.14 0.78
N ASP A 107 0.13 20.43 1.51
CA ASP A 107 -1.23 20.88 1.84
C ASP A 107 -1.13 22.36 2.21
N LEU A 108 -1.64 23.22 1.33
CA LEU A 108 -1.63 24.66 1.53
C LEU A 108 -2.43 24.93 2.81
N LYS A 109 -1.71 25.39 3.84
CA LYS A 109 -2.21 25.73 5.16
C LYS A 109 -3.38 26.71 5.11
#